data_AF-A0A7S7Q682-F1
#
_entry.id   AF-A0A7S7Q682-F1
#
_cell.length_a   1.000
_cell.length_b   1.000
_cell.length_c   1.000
_cell.angle_alpha   90.00
_cell.angle_beta   90.00
_cell.angle_gamma   90.00
#
_symmetry.space_group_name_H-M   'P 1'
#
loop_
_entity.id
_entity.type
_entity.pdbx_description
1 polymer ?
#
loop_
_entity_poly.entity_id
_entity_poly.type
_entity_poly.pdbx_seq_one_letter_code
_entity_poly.pdbx_strand_id
1 'polypeptide(L)'
;MAAVTIRNLSEEAHRALKVRAAQHNRSAEAEMRAILEAAVRPQGRLRLGTALSEMSRKIGLTNADVEALEHGRDVRPAEPMHLE
;
A
#
# COMPACT_ATOMS: atom_id res chain seq x y z
N MET A 1 10.22 1.21 -11.92
CA MET A 1 10.45 -0.21 -11.51
C MET A 1 11.28 -0.19 -10.25
N ALA A 2 10.82 -0.82 -9.17
CA ALA A 2 11.64 -0.99 -7.97
C ALA A 2 12.43 -2.30 -8.12
N ALA A 3 13.73 -2.25 -7.83
CA ALA A 3 14.61 -3.42 -7.84
C ALA A 3 15.20 -3.60 -6.43
N VAL A 4 15.31 -4.85 -5.99
CA VAL A 4 15.89 -5.22 -4.69
C VAL A 4 16.97 -6.26 -4.93
N THR A 5 18.16 -6.04 -4.37
CA THR A 5 19.28 -6.99 -4.42
C THR A 5 19.57 -7.48 -3.01
N ILE A 6 19.44 -8.78 -2.78
CA ILE A 6 19.79 -9.42 -1.50
C ILE A 6 21.20 -9.99 -1.63
N ARG A 7 22.14 -9.47 -0.83
CA ARG A 7 23.51 -9.96 -0.77
C ARG A 7 23.66 -10.98 0.37
N ASN A 8 24.60 -11.91 0.22
CA ASN A 8 24.94 -12.91 1.24
C ASN A 8 23.75 -13.79 1.68
N LEU A 9 22.84 -14.11 0.76
CA LEU A 9 21.80 -15.10 1.00
C LEU A 9 22.46 -16.48 1.13
N SER A 10 22.12 -17.23 2.18
CA SER A 10 22.66 -18.59 2.34
C SER A 10 22.24 -19.48 1.18
N GLU A 11 23.11 -20.41 0.80
CA GLU A 11 22.83 -21.36 -0.28
C GLU A 11 21.62 -22.25 0.06
N GLU A 12 21.43 -22.56 1.35
CA GLU A 12 20.27 -23.30 1.86
C GLU A 12 18.98 -22.52 1.60
N ALA A 13 18.96 -21.22 1.90
CA ALA A 13 17.79 -20.38 1.69
C ALA A 13 17.49 -20.21 0.18
N HIS A 14 18.53 -20.04 -0.64
CA HIS A 14 18.38 -19.94 -2.08
C HIS A 14 17.81 -21.24 -2.69
N ARG A 15 18.29 -22.41 -2.26
CA ARG A 15 17.75 -23.71 -2.68
C ARG A 15 16.29 -23.89 -2.23
N ALA A 16 15.98 -23.56 -0.97
CA ALA A 16 14.62 -23.65 -0.45
C ALA A 16 13.65 -22.74 -1.23
N LEU A 17 14.06 -21.51 -1.58
CA LEU A 17 13.28 -20.59 -2.41
C LEU A 17 13.02 -21.17 -3.81
N LYS A 18 14.01 -21.79 -4.45
CA LYS A 18 13.83 -22.44 -5.76
C LYS A 18 12.83 -23.59 -5.70
N VAL A 19 12.92 -24.45 -4.68
CA VAL A 19 11.97 -25.57 -4.49
C VAL A 19 10.55 -25.05 -4.28
N ARG A 20 10.39 -24.04 -3.42
CA ARG A 20 9.09 -23.41 -3.17
C ARG A 20 8.51 -22.73 -4.41
N ALA A 21 9.34 -22.06 -5.19
CA ALA A 21 8.92 -21.44 -6.45
C ALA A 21 8.42 -22.48 -7.46
N ALA A 22 9.11 -23.63 -7.58
CA ALA A 22 8.68 -24.73 -8.42
C ALA A 22 7.33 -25.32 -7.97
N GLN A 23 7.12 -25.48 -6.66
CA GLN A 23 5.84 -25.93 -6.10
C GLN A 23 4.67 -24.98 -6.44
N HIS A 24 4.94 -23.68 -6.51
CA HIS A 24 3.94 -22.66 -6.86
C HIS A 24 3.86 -22.37 -8.37
N ASN A 25 4.59 -23.11 -9.21
CA ASN A 25 4.70 -22.86 -10.66
C ASN A 25 5.11 -21.40 -10.99
N ARG A 26 6.10 -20.88 -10.26
CA ARG A 26 6.62 -19.51 -10.37
C ARG A 26 8.12 -19.52 -10.57
N SER A 27 8.66 -18.41 -11.09
CA SER A 27 10.10 -18.16 -11.01
C SER A 27 10.51 -17.87 -9.57
N ALA A 28 11.78 -18.08 -9.23
CA ALA A 28 12.32 -17.75 -7.91
C ALA A 28 12.12 -16.26 -7.57
N GLU A 29 12.26 -15.36 -8.55
CA GLU A 29 12.00 -13.93 -8.37
C GLU A 29 10.53 -13.64 -8.08
N ALA A 30 9.61 -14.28 -8.80
CA ALA A 30 8.18 -14.12 -8.57
C ALA A 30 7.77 -14.63 -7.18
N GLU A 31 8.38 -15.71 -6.71
CA GLU A 31 8.13 -16.22 -5.36
C GLU A 31 8.71 -15.28 -4.27
N MET A 32 9.93 -14.77 -4.45
CA MET A 32 10.52 -13.77 -3.54
C MET A 32 9.64 -12.51 -3.45
N ARG A 33 9.13 -12.02 -4.59
CA ARG A 33 8.20 -10.89 -4.63
C ARG A 33 6.91 -11.20 -3.87
N ALA A 34 6.33 -12.38 -4.10
CA ALA A 34 5.10 -12.77 -3.41
C ALA A 34 5.28 -12.87 -1.89
N ILE A 35 6.40 -13.41 -1.42
CA ILE A 35 6.74 -13.48 0.01
C ILE A 35 6.87 -12.07 0.60
N LEU A 36 7.62 -11.18 -0.07
CA LEU A 36 7.79 -9.81 0.39
C LEU A 36 6.45 -9.08 0.44
N GLU A 37 5.65 -9.14 -0.63
CA GLU A 37 4.31 -8.52 -0.66
C GLU A 37 3.40 -9.04 0.45
N ALA A 38 3.40 -10.34 0.71
CA ALA A 38 2.61 -10.94 1.78
C ALA A 38 3.10 -10.50 3.17
N ALA A 39 4.43 -10.39 3.37
CA ALA A 39 5.01 -9.96 4.64
C ALA A 39 4.75 -8.47 4.93
N VAL A 40 4.75 -7.62 3.90
CA VAL A 40 4.56 -6.16 4.06
C VAL A 40 3.09 -5.71 3.95
N ARG A 41 2.15 -6.60 3.63
CA ARG A 41 0.72 -6.30 3.57
C ARG A 41 0.02 -6.80 4.84
N PRO A 42 -0.35 -5.91 5.78
CA PRO A 42 -1.15 -6.30 6.93
C PRO A 42 -2.49 -6.90 6.45
N GLN A 43 -2.87 -8.06 6.98
CA GLN A 43 -4.13 -8.74 6.62
C GLN A 43 -5.37 -7.86 6.90
N GLY A 44 -5.27 -6.91 7.84
CA GLY A 44 -6.30 -5.92 8.16
C GLY A 44 -6.04 -4.51 7.61
N ARG A 45 -5.12 -4.33 6.64
CA ARG A 45 -4.87 -2.99 6.09
C ARG A 45 -6.11 -2.49 5.35
N LEU A 46 -6.81 -1.55 5.97
CA LEU A 46 -7.88 -0.83 5.31
C LEU A 46 -7.29 -0.12 4.09
N ARG A 47 -7.75 -0.50 2.90
CA ARG A 47 -7.43 0.22 1.66
C ARG A 47 -8.23 1.52 1.67
N LEU A 48 -7.80 2.49 2.48
CA LEU A 48 -8.57 3.70 2.79
C LEU A 48 -9.12 4.37 1.53
N GLY A 49 -8.31 4.55 0.49
CA GLY A 49 -8.78 5.12 -0.77
C GLY A 49 -9.87 4.30 -1.47
N THR A 50 -9.77 2.97 -1.45
CA THR A 50 -10.80 2.08 -1.99
C THR A 50 -12.07 2.15 -1.15
N ALA A 51 -11.95 2.09 0.19
CA ALA A 51 -13.08 2.18 1.10
C ALA A 51 -13.82 3.53 0.99
N LEU A 52 -13.07 4.63 0.89
CA LEU A 52 -13.63 5.97 0.67
C LEU A 52 -14.31 6.06 -0.71
N SER A 53 -13.73 5.48 -1.76
CA SER A 53 -14.31 5.46 -3.10
C SER A 53 -15.58 4.61 -3.20
N GLU A 54 -15.68 3.52 -2.45
CA GLU A 54 -16.90 2.71 -2.35
C GLU A 54 -17.99 3.44 -1.57
N MET A 55 -17.62 4.06 -0.45
CA MET A 55 -18.53 4.86 0.36
C MET A 55 -19.07 6.04 -0.45
N SER A 56 -18.21 6.80 -1.13
CA SER A 56 -18.61 7.98 -1.93
C SER A 56 -19.60 7.61 -3.02
N ARG A 57 -19.38 6.49 -3.72
CA ARG A 57 -20.33 5.95 -4.70
C ARG A 57 -21.66 5.54 -4.07
N LYS A 58 -21.65 4.89 -2.90
CA LYS A 58 -22.87 4.44 -2.21
C LYS A 58 -23.76 5.61 -1.76
N ILE A 59 -23.15 6.71 -1.32
CA ILE A 59 -23.89 7.92 -0.87
C ILE A 59 -24.20 8.89 -2.02
N GLY A 60 -23.73 8.61 -3.24
CA GLY A 60 -23.95 9.48 -4.39
C GLY A 60 -23.16 10.79 -4.35
N LEU A 61 -22.00 10.80 -3.66
CA LEU A 61 -21.17 12.00 -3.54
C LEU A 61 -20.70 12.45 -4.92
N THR A 62 -20.97 13.71 -5.25
CA THR A 62 -20.61 14.35 -6.51
C THR A 62 -19.51 15.39 -6.32
N ASN A 63 -18.94 15.87 -7.43
CA ASN A 63 -17.99 16.98 -7.36
C ASN A 63 -18.62 18.26 -6.83
N ALA A 64 -19.92 18.48 -7.06
CA ALA A 64 -20.64 19.65 -6.54
C ALA A 64 -20.67 19.67 -5.00
N ASP A 65 -20.78 18.50 -4.37
CA ASP A 65 -20.72 18.38 -2.90
C ASP A 65 -19.34 18.74 -2.35
N VAL A 66 -18.27 18.40 -3.09
CA VAL A 66 -16.90 18.76 -2.74
C VAL A 66 -16.66 20.26 -2.94
N GLU A 67 -17.13 20.81 -4.05
CA GLU A 67 -17.06 22.25 -4.34
C GLU A 67 -17.78 23.07 -3.27
N ALA A 68 -18.96 22.63 -2.80
CA ALA A 68 -19.69 23.29 -1.72
C ALA A 68 -18.88 23.37 -0.40
N LEU A 69 -18.07 22.36 -0.09
CA LEU A 69 -17.20 22.36 1.09
C LEU A 69 -16.06 23.38 0.98
N GLU A 70 -15.52 23.59 -0.22
CA GLU A 70 -14.44 24.55 -0.45
C GLU A 70 -14.89 26.01 -0.22
N HIS A 71 -16.19 26.31 -0.40
CA HIS A 71 -16.73 27.65 -0.12
C HIS A 71 -16.76 27.99 1.38
N GLY A 72 -16.81 26.99 2.27
CA GLY A 72 -16.81 27.17 3.72
C GLY A 72 -15.45 26.99 4.38
N ARG A 73 -14.40 26.69 3.60
CA ARG A 73 -13.05 26.41 4.10
C ARG A 73 -12.39 27.70 4.56
N ASP A 74 -11.94 27.74 5.80
CA ASP A 74 -11.04 28.80 6.27
C ASP A 74 -9.69 28.64 5.57
N VAL A 75 -9.31 29.63 4.77
CA VAL A 75 -8.04 29.67 4.04
C VAL A 75 -6.94 30.39 4.82
N ARG A 76 -7.26 30.92 6.01
CA ARG A 76 -6.26 31.56 6.86
C ARG A 76 -5.24 30.50 7.31
N PRO A 77 -3.94 30.80 7.23
CA PRO A 77 -2.92 29.93 7.80
C PRO A 77 -3.22 29.64 9.27
N ALA A 78 -2.99 28.39 9.69
CA ALA A 78 -3.11 28.05 11.09
C ALA A 78 -2.09 28.86 11.91
N GLU A 79 -2.49 29.32 13.09
CA GLU A 79 -1.54 29.93 14.02
C GLU A 79 -0.49 28.88 14.42
N PRO A 80 0.82 29.20 14.36
CA PRO A 80 1.87 28.27 14.74
C PRO A 80 1.72 27.80 16.18
N MET A 81 1.92 26.50 16.41
CA MET A 81 1.96 25.96 17.77
C MET A 81 3.20 26.52 18.48
N HIS A 82 3.01 27.13 19.65
CA HIS A 82 4.11 27.48 20.53
C HIS A 82 4.67 26.20 21.17
N LEU A 83 5.93 25.90 20.87
CA LEU A 83 6.69 24.82 21.50
C LEU A 83 7.49 25.46 22.64
N GLU A 84 7.08 25.23 23.89
CA GLU A 84 7.90 25.52 25.08
C GLU A 84 8.88 24.37 25.36
#